data_AF-A0A3G9GM12-F1
#
_entry.id   AF-A0A3G9GM12-F1
#
_cell.length_a   1.000
_cell.length_b   1.000
_cell.length_c   1.000
_cell.angle_alpha   90.00
_cell.angle_beta   90.00
_cell.angle_gamma   90.00
#
_symmetry.space_group_name_H-M   'P 1'
#
loop_
_entity.id
_entity.type
_entity.pdbx_description
1 polymer ?
#
loop_
_entity_poly.entity_id
_entity_poly.type
_entity_poly.pdbx_seq_one_letter_code
_entity_poly.pdbx_strand_id
1 'polypeptide(L)'
;MKLIKSLLIVGLLGGAAASTVHAMGKGDDCPMGGKGMAAHMWQMDPAKRQAMMEQHLRMLHDRLKIQPAQEAAWKSYVDALKPGAMPAMPAVKPDATLPEQLDGRIKMMQQHLDMMQQHAAATKALYQKLSPEQQKLFDQEAQHMREGMQGRMPHRHPASAPLPQN
;
A
#
# COMPACT_ATOMS: atom_id res chain seq x y z
N MET A 1 33.29 5.38 -13.48
CA MET A 1 32.48 6.52 -13.97
C MET A 1 32.15 6.30 -15.43
N LYS A 2 30.89 6.00 -15.79
CA LYS A 2 30.43 6.02 -17.18
C LYS A 2 29.02 6.64 -17.20
N LEU A 3 28.97 7.86 -17.73
CA LEU A 3 27.80 8.68 -17.99
C LEU A 3 27.13 8.22 -19.28
N ILE A 4 25.81 8.15 -19.31
CA ILE A 4 25.05 8.15 -20.56
C ILE A 4 23.96 9.21 -20.46
N LYS A 5 24.10 10.22 -21.32
CA LYS A 5 23.15 11.27 -21.64
C LYS A 5 22.11 10.73 -22.62
N SER A 6 20.85 11.13 -22.48
CA SER A 6 19.95 11.44 -23.62
C SER A 6 18.72 12.20 -23.14
N LEU A 7 18.53 13.39 -23.72
CA LEU A 7 17.34 14.24 -23.67
C LEU A 7 16.22 13.70 -24.56
N LEU A 8 14.96 13.99 -24.23
CA LEU A 8 13.91 14.34 -25.20
C LEU A 8 12.83 15.22 -24.54
N ILE A 9 12.34 16.19 -25.33
CA ILE A 9 11.45 17.33 -25.03
C ILE A 9 10.02 17.03 -25.57
N VAL A 10 9.05 17.90 -25.22
CA VAL A 10 7.71 18.18 -25.83
C VAL A 10 6.56 17.75 -24.90
N GLY A 11 5.53 18.53 -24.58
CA GLY A 11 5.03 19.84 -25.05
C GLY A 11 3.71 20.19 -24.33
N LEU A 12 3.38 21.47 -24.30
CA LEU A 12 2.32 22.18 -23.55
C LEU A 12 0.89 21.99 -24.14
N LEU A 13 -0.14 22.32 -23.33
CA LEU A 13 -1.54 22.79 -23.63
C LEU A 13 -2.56 22.03 -22.75
N GLY A 14 -3.45 22.62 -21.93
CA GLY A 14 -4.09 23.93 -21.92
C GLY A 14 -5.58 23.77 -22.29
N GLY A 15 -6.51 23.93 -21.34
CA GLY A 15 -7.95 23.95 -21.63
C GLY A 15 -8.86 23.77 -20.42
N ALA A 16 -9.48 24.86 -19.96
CA ALA A 16 -10.54 24.88 -18.95
C ALA A 16 -11.91 24.79 -19.64
N ALA A 17 -12.86 24.07 -19.03
CA ALA A 17 -14.27 24.16 -19.39
C ALA A 17 -15.15 24.11 -18.13
N ALA A 18 -15.91 25.18 -17.93
CA ALA A 18 -16.86 25.38 -16.85
C ALA A 18 -18.09 24.47 -17.02
N SER A 19 -18.63 23.95 -15.91
CA SER A 19 -19.87 23.18 -15.89
C SER A 19 -20.95 23.97 -15.15
N THR A 20 -22.08 24.16 -15.80
CA THR A 20 -23.31 24.76 -15.30
C THR A 20 -23.98 23.83 -14.28
N VAL A 21 -24.35 24.36 -13.10
CA VAL A 21 -25.11 23.64 -12.07
C VAL A 21 -26.60 23.63 -12.43
N HIS A 22 -27.18 22.45 -12.62
CA HIS A 22 -28.63 22.24 -12.66
C HIS A 22 -29.16 21.82 -11.28
N ALA A 23 -30.38 22.28 -11.01
CA ALA A 23 -31.04 22.36 -9.72
C ALA A 23 -31.46 21.02 -9.08
N MET A 24 -31.66 21.13 -7.76
CA MET A 24 -32.16 20.15 -6.79
C MET A 24 -33.30 19.24 -7.27
N GLY A 25 -33.15 17.94 -6.96
CA GLY A 25 -34.25 17.00 -6.78
C GLY A 25 -34.18 16.39 -5.39
N LYS A 26 -35.25 16.60 -4.62
CA LYS A 26 -35.49 16.17 -3.24
C LYS A 26 -35.77 14.66 -3.21
N GLY A 27 -35.08 13.93 -2.35
CA GLY A 27 -35.29 12.50 -2.13
C GLY A 27 -34.68 12.10 -0.79
N ASP A 28 -35.52 12.16 0.24
CA ASP A 28 -35.31 11.43 1.48
C ASP A 28 -35.17 9.92 1.18
N ASP A 29 -34.38 9.22 2.00
CA ASP A 29 -34.13 7.76 2.06
C ASP A 29 -32.69 7.33 1.72
N CYS A 30 -31.80 7.39 2.70
CA CYS A 30 -30.54 6.65 2.68
C CYS A 30 -30.52 5.57 3.78
N PRO A 31 -30.69 4.27 3.44
CA PRO A 31 -30.42 3.18 4.36
C PRO A 31 -28.92 3.03 4.61
N MET A 32 -28.56 2.83 5.87
CA MET A 32 -27.21 2.62 6.41
C MET A 32 -26.46 1.43 5.77
N GLY A 33 -25.12 1.49 5.66
CA GLY A 33 -24.30 0.27 5.78
C GLY A 33 -23.07 0.05 4.87
N GLY A 34 -22.01 0.86 5.00
CA GLY A 34 -20.70 0.60 4.35
C GLY A 34 -19.70 -0.20 5.20
N LYS A 35 -20.12 -1.32 5.84
CA LYS A 35 -19.27 -2.09 6.78
C LYS A 35 -18.73 -3.44 6.25
N GLY A 36 -19.14 -3.87 5.05
CA GLY A 36 -18.79 -5.21 4.54
C GLY A 36 -17.33 -5.38 4.14
N MET A 37 -16.81 -4.55 3.23
CA MET A 37 -15.55 -4.86 2.54
C MET A 37 -14.29 -4.76 3.41
N ALA A 38 -14.20 -3.75 4.29
CA ALA A 38 -13.04 -3.59 5.17
C ALA A 38 -12.95 -4.74 6.19
N ALA A 39 -14.09 -5.18 6.75
CA ALA A 39 -14.13 -6.28 7.71
C ALA A 39 -13.71 -7.63 7.07
N HIS A 40 -14.01 -7.86 5.79
CA HIS A 40 -13.70 -9.12 5.12
C HIS A 40 -12.19 -9.35 4.87
N MET A 41 -11.37 -8.31 4.68
CA MET A 41 -9.92 -8.48 4.48
C MET A 41 -9.18 -8.85 5.77
N TRP A 42 -9.61 -8.32 6.93
CA TRP A 42 -9.01 -8.64 8.23
C TRP A 42 -9.45 -10.01 8.78
N GLN A 43 -10.54 -10.58 8.24
CA GLN A 43 -11.04 -11.92 8.58
C GLN A 43 -10.51 -13.04 7.68
N MET A 44 -9.63 -12.74 6.71
CA MET A 44 -8.98 -13.78 5.91
C MET A 44 -8.07 -14.65 6.80
N ASP A 45 -8.25 -15.97 6.70
CA ASP A 45 -7.44 -16.98 7.36
C ASP A 45 -5.93 -16.69 7.18
N PRO A 46 -5.13 -16.66 8.26
CA PRO A 46 -3.69 -16.45 8.19
C PRO A 46 -2.98 -17.36 7.17
N ALA A 47 -3.39 -18.62 7.04
CA ALA A 47 -2.84 -19.57 6.08
C ALA A 47 -3.17 -19.16 4.63
N LYS A 48 -4.37 -18.64 4.37
CA LYS A 48 -4.74 -18.12 3.04
C LYS A 48 -3.92 -16.88 2.68
N ARG A 49 -3.65 -15.98 3.65
CA ARG A 49 -2.79 -14.82 3.41
C ARG A 49 -1.36 -15.22 3.09
N GLN A 50 -0.82 -16.17 3.84
CA GLN A 50 0.51 -16.72 3.60
C GLN A 50 0.61 -17.35 2.21
N ALA A 51 -0.35 -18.18 1.82
CA ALA A 51 -0.39 -18.81 0.50
C ALA A 51 -0.43 -17.80 -0.65
N MET A 52 -1.25 -16.74 -0.53
CA MET A 52 -1.32 -15.67 -1.54
C MET A 52 0.01 -14.92 -1.67
N MET A 53 0.67 -14.65 -0.54
CA MET A 53 1.97 -13.98 -0.53
C MET A 53 3.06 -14.86 -1.16
N GLU A 54 3.10 -16.15 -0.82
CA GLU A 54 4.03 -17.11 -1.43
C GLU A 54 3.80 -17.26 -2.94
N GLN A 55 2.54 -17.30 -3.38
CA GLN A 55 2.21 -17.33 -4.80
C GLN A 55 2.72 -16.07 -5.51
N HIS A 56 2.49 -14.89 -4.93
CA HIS A 56 2.98 -13.64 -5.49
C HIS A 56 4.50 -13.60 -5.59
N LEU A 57 5.21 -14.01 -4.53
CA LEU A 57 6.67 -14.08 -4.54
C LEU A 57 7.20 -15.05 -5.59
N ARG A 58 6.56 -16.22 -5.77
CA ARG A 58 6.93 -17.17 -6.82
C ARG A 58 6.78 -16.56 -8.22
N MET A 59 5.63 -15.92 -8.48
CA MET A 59 5.40 -15.24 -9.76
C MET A 59 6.40 -14.11 -10.00
N LEU A 60 6.77 -13.37 -8.96
CA LEU A 60 7.76 -12.31 -9.05
C LEU A 60 9.17 -12.87 -9.35
N HIS A 61 9.58 -13.94 -8.69
CA HIS A 61 10.85 -14.64 -8.97
C HIS A 61 10.93 -15.06 -10.45
N ASP A 62 9.88 -15.72 -10.95
CA ASP A 62 9.79 -16.18 -12.33
C ASP A 62 9.83 -15.02 -13.33
N ARG A 63 9.09 -13.93 -13.06
CA ARG A 63 9.08 -12.73 -13.91
C ARG A 63 10.43 -12.03 -13.98
N LEU A 64 11.11 -11.92 -12.84
CA LEU A 64 12.44 -11.33 -12.76
C LEU A 64 13.50 -12.27 -13.35
N LYS A 65 13.19 -13.55 -13.56
CA LYS A 65 14.15 -14.58 -14.00
C LYS A 65 15.41 -14.53 -13.12
N ILE A 66 15.20 -14.59 -11.81
CA ILE A 66 16.27 -14.58 -10.82
C ILE A 66 17.31 -15.64 -11.17
N GLN A 67 18.57 -15.21 -11.24
CA GLN A 67 19.68 -16.08 -11.61
C GLN A 67 20.29 -16.75 -10.37
N PRO A 68 21.02 -17.87 -10.52
CA PRO A 68 21.68 -18.54 -9.39
C PRO A 68 22.55 -17.61 -8.52
N ALA A 69 23.20 -16.63 -9.14
CA ALA A 69 24.02 -15.63 -8.43
C ALA A 69 23.20 -14.63 -7.59
N GLN A 70 21.89 -14.50 -7.85
CA GLN A 70 20.95 -13.59 -7.18
C GLN A 70 20.12 -14.31 -6.11
N GLU A 71 20.06 -15.64 -6.10
CA GLU A 71 19.23 -16.45 -5.20
C GLU A 71 19.45 -16.14 -3.72
N ALA A 72 20.69 -15.91 -3.30
CA ALA A 72 20.99 -15.55 -1.92
C ALA A 72 20.35 -14.21 -1.49
N ALA A 73 20.34 -13.22 -2.39
CA ALA A 73 19.72 -11.93 -2.16
C ALA A 73 18.19 -12.04 -2.21
N TRP A 74 17.67 -12.83 -3.16
CA TRP A 74 16.24 -13.13 -3.25
C TRP A 74 15.71 -13.80 -1.98
N LYS A 75 16.39 -14.82 -1.47
CA LYS A 75 15.99 -15.51 -0.25
C LYS A 75 15.93 -14.55 0.95
N SER A 76 16.93 -13.69 1.10
CA SER A 76 16.95 -12.67 2.16
C SER A 76 15.78 -11.69 2.05
N TYR A 77 15.42 -11.29 0.82
CA TYR A 77 14.25 -10.46 0.55
C TYR A 77 12.94 -11.15 0.95
N VAL A 78 12.75 -12.40 0.53
CA VAL A 78 11.57 -13.20 0.89
C VAL A 78 11.46 -13.39 2.40
N ASP A 79 12.57 -13.72 3.06
CA ASP A 79 12.59 -13.96 4.51
C ASP A 79 12.26 -12.68 5.29
N ALA A 80 12.65 -11.49 4.79
CA ALA A 80 12.28 -10.21 5.38
C ALA A 80 10.81 -9.83 5.17
N LEU A 81 10.16 -10.32 4.10
CA LEU A 81 8.75 -10.02 3.79
C LEU A 81 7.76 -10.98 4.43
N LYS A 82 8.23 -12.10 4.97
CA LYS A 82 7.36 -13.01 5.71
C LYS A 82 6.68 -12.23 6.83
N PRO A 83 5.35 -12.39 7.01
CA PRO A 83 4.68 -11.82 8.16
C PRO A 83 5.36 -12.40 9.40
N GLY A 84 6.13 -11.57 10.10
CA GLY A 84 6.55 -11.88 11.46
C GLY A 84 5.31 -12.08 12.33
N ALA A 85 5.51 -12.37 13.62
CA ALA A 85 4.42 -12.23 14.58
C ALA A 85 3.98 -10.76 14.57
N MET A 86 2.96 -10.44 13.77
CA MET A 86 2.35 -9.12 13.76
C MET A 86 2.00 -8.82 15.22
N PRO A 87 2.52 -7.73 15.81
CA PRO A 87 2.19 -7.41 17.18
C PRO A 87 0.68 -7.38 17.26
N ALA A 88 0.12 -8.26 18.10
CA ALA A 88 -1.32 -8.31 18.31
C ALA A 88 -1.74 -6.89 18.67
N MET A 89 -2.75 -6.35 17.98
CA MET A 89 -3.34 -5.08 18.35
C MET A 89 -3.64 -5.17 19.85
N PRO A 90 -2.98 -4.37 20.70
CA PRO A 90 -3.22 -4.44 22.12
C PRO A 90 -4.71 -4.21 22.31
N ALA A 91 -5.40 -5.15 22.96
CA ALA A 91 -6.81 -4.99 23.26
C ALA A 91 -6.94 -3.66 24.01
N VAL A 92 -7.68 -2.71 23.44
CA VAL A 92 -7.95 -1.44 24.10
C VAL A 92 -8.67 -1.80 25.39
N LYS A 93 -8.00 -1.56 26.52
CA LYS A 93 -8.63 -1.83 27.81
C LYS A 93 -9.87 -0.93 27.91
N PRO A 94 -11.03 -1.44 28.34
CA PRO A 94 -12.28 -0.65 28.39
C PRO A 94 -12.17 0.63 29.23
N ASP A 95 -11.22 0.65 30.15
CA ASP A 95 -10.90 1.69 31.12
C ASP A 95 -9.67 2.54 30.76
N ALA A 96 -9.06 2.34 29.57
CA ALA A 96 -7.86 3.07 29.18
C ALA A 96 -8.13 4.58 29.07
N THR A 97 -7.31 5.38 29.75
CA THR A 97 -7.35 6.84 29.65
C THR A 97 -6.88 7.32 28.27
N LEU A 98 -7.25 8.55 27.87
CA LEU A 98 -6.84 9.11 26.58
C LEU A 98 -5.29 9.11 26.39
N PRO A 99 -4.47 9.50 27.37
CA PRO A 99 -3.01 9.40 27.26
C PRO A 99 -2.51 7.98 26.98
N GLU A 100 -3.01 6.98 27.72
CA GLU A 100 -2.62 5.58 27.53
C GLU A 100 -3.01 5.04 26.15
N GLN A 101 -4.16 5.48 25.63
CA GLN A 101 -4.58 5.15 24.26
C GLN A 101 -3.63 5.76 23.21
N LEU A 102 -3.16 6.99 23.43
CA LEU A 102 -2.19 7.64 22.53
C LEU A 102 -0.84 6.92 22.57
N ASP A 103 -0.34 6.57 23.76
CA ASP A 103 0.91 5.84 23.91
C ASP A 103 0.87 4.47 23.22
N GLY A 104 -0.26 3.75 23.34
CA GLY A 104 -0.48 2.50 22.61
C GLY A 104 -0.43 2.67 21.09
N ARG A 105 -1.03 3.75 20.56
CA ARG A 105 -0.98 4.06 19.12
C ARG A 105 0.43 4.40 18.66
N ILE A 106 1.17 5.20 19.43
CA ILE A 106 2.56 5.56 19.13
C ILE A 106 3.42 4.30 19.05
N LYS A 107 3.28 3.39 20.03
CA LYS A 107 4.00 2.12 20.05
C LYS A 107 3.71 1.26 18.82
N MET A 108 2.45 1.16 18.42
CA MET A 108 2.05 0.44 17.19
C MET A 108 2.65 1.08 15.94
N MET A 109 2.66 2.42 15.85
CA MET A 109 3.27 3.13 14.73
C MET A 109 4.78 2.91 14.65
N GLN A 110 5.47 2.87 15.79
CA GLN A 110 6.91 2.58 15.85
C GLN A 110 7.21 1.16 15.39
N GLN A 111 6.45 0.16 15.86
CA GLN A 111 6.62 -1.23 15.40
C GLN A 111 6.39 -1.35 13.88
N HIS A 112 5.38 -0.65 13.35
CA HIS A 112 5.14 -0.65 11.90
C HIS A 112 6.26 0.05 11.12
N LEU A 113 6.82 1.14 11.67
CA LEU A 113 7.97 1.82 11.09
C LEU A 113 9.19 0.89 11.03
N ASP A 114 9.48 0.16 12.09
CA ASP A 114 10.61 -0.77 12.15
C ASP A 114 10.47 -1.87 11.09
N MET A 115 9.27 -2.46 10.96
CA MET A 115 8.98 -3.44 9.91
C MET A 115 9.17 -2.86 8.51
N MET A 116 8.67 -1.64 8.27
CA MET A 116 8.83 -0.94 7.00
C MET A 116 10.31 -0.66 6.67
N GLN A 117 11.13 -0.31 7.67
CA GLN A 117 12.56 -0.11 7.50
C GLN A 117 13.27 -1.42 7.14
N GLN A 118 12.92 -2.53 7.78
CA GLN A 118 13.45 -3.86 7.46
C GLN A 118 13.11 -4.27 6.02
N HIS A 119 11.84 -4.11 5.62
CA HIS A 119 11.41 -4.39 4.25
C HIS A 119 12.16 -3.50 3.24
N ALA A 120 12.31 -2.20 3.53
CA ALA A 120 13.02 -1.26 2.67
C ALA A 120 14.50 -1.62 2.52
N ALA A 121 15.17 -2.02 3.61
CA ALA A 121 16.57 -2.45 3.58
C ALA A 121 16.75 -3.71 2.73
N ALA A 122 15.90 -4.74 2.92
CA ALA A 122 15.94 -5.96 2.14
C ALA A 122 15.65 -5.72 0.65
N THR A 123 14.67 -4.85 0.35
CA THR A 123 14.34 -4.45 -1.03
C THR A 123 15.54 -3.77 -1.70
N LYS A 124 16.18 -2.80 -1.02
CA LYS A 124 17.39 -2.12 -1.55
C LYS A 124 18.52 -3.10 -1.82
N ALA A 125 18.74 -4.06 -0.92
CA ALA A 125 19.79 -5.07 -1.08
C ALA A 125 19.53 -5.98 -2.30
N LEU A 126 18.29 -6.43 -2.51
CA LEU A 126 17.93 -7.18 -3.71
C LEU A 126 18.11 -6.31 -4.98
N TYR A 127 17.61 -5.08 -4.95
CA TYR A 127 17.64 -4.17 -6.09
C TYR A 127 19.06 -3.91 -6.62
N GLN A 128 20.05 -3.82 -5.73
CA GLN A 128 21.47 -3.69 -6.10
C GLN A 128 22.04 -4.91 -6.84
N LYS A 129 21.42 -6.09 -6.70
CA LYS A 129 21.83 -7.33 -7.38
C LYS A 129 21.10 -7.57 -8.70
N LEU A 130 20.00 -6.85 -8.94
CA LEU A 130 19.22 -6.95 -10.17
C LEU A 130 19.90 -6.21 -11.33
N SER A 131 19.71 -6.70 -12.56
CA SER A 131 20.07 -5.97 -13.77
C SER A 131 19.13 -4.77 -13.99
N PRO A 132 19.49 -3.78 -14.81
CA PRO A 132 18.61 -2.66 -15.14
C PRO A 132 17.23 -3.09 -15.69
N GLU A 133 17.20 -4.15 -16.49
CA GLU A 133 15.96 -4.71 -17.04
C GLU A 133 15.09 -5.34 -15.94
N GLN A 134 15.71 -6.11 -15.03
CA GLN A 134 15.01 -6.70 -13.89
C GLN A 134 14.49 -5.63 -12.93
N GLN A 135 15.25 -4.57 -12.67
CA GLN A 135 14.84 -3.43 -11.86
C GLN A 135 13.57 -2.77 -12.42
N LYS A 136 13.52 -2.54 -13.74
CA LYS A 136 12.33 -1.98 -14.40
C LYS A 136 11.10 -2.89 -14.23
N LEU A 137 11.27 -4.20 -14.38
CA LEU A 137 10.19 -5.17 -14.16
C LEU A 137 9.71 -5.18 -12.70
N PHE A 138 10.65 -5.09 -11.75
CA PHE A 138 10.36 -4.99 -10.33
C PHE A 138 9.53 -3.74 -9.99
N ASP A 139 9.92 -2.59 -10.54
CA ASP A 139 9.21 -1.32 -10.34
C ASP A 139 7.80 -1.33 -10.93
N GLN A 140 7.62 -1.97 -12.09
CA GLN A 140 6.31 -2.16 -12.72
C GLN A 140 5.39 -3.03 -11.86
N GLU A 141 5.91 -4.14 -11.33
CA GLU A 141 5.14 -4.97 -10.40
C GLU A 141 4.73 -4.17 -9.16
N ALA A 142 5.66 -3.38 -8.60
CA ALA A 142 5.37 -2.53 -7.45
C ALA A 142 4.31 -1.46 -7.76
N GLN A 143 4.27 -0.91 -8.98
CA GLN A 143 3.22 -0.01 -9.44
C GLN A 143 1.86 -0.71 -9.50
N HIS A 144 1.79 -1.90 -10.13
CA HIS A 144 0.55 -2.67 -10.23
C HIS A 144 -0.01 -3.05 -8.86
N MET A 145 0.84 -3.40 -7.90
CA MET A 145 0.40 -3.64 -6.52
C MET A 145 -0.22 -2.38 -5.90
N ARG A 146 0.42 -1.23 -6.06
CA ARG A 146 -0.12 0.05 -5.56
C ARG A 146 -1.43 0.43 -6.22
N GLU A 147 -1.57 0.19 -7.51
CA GLU A 147 -2.80 0.46 -8.27
C GLU A 147 -3.95 -0.46 -7.83
N GLY A 148 -3.67 -1.76 -7.66
CA GLY A 148 -4.66 -2.72 -7.17
C GLY A 148 -5.16 -2.42 -5.75
N MET A 149 -4.31 -1.81 -4.92
CA MET A 149 -4.71 -1.33 -3.57
C MET A 149 -5.51 -0.03 -3.63
N GLN A 150 -5.11 0.93 -4.49
CA GLN A 150 -5.80 2.22 -4.63
C GLN A 150 -7.16 2.08 -5.31
N GLY A 151 -7.29 1.22 -6.32
CA GLY A 151 -8.55 0.93 -7.02
C GLY A 151 -9.61 0.21 -6.18
N ARG A 152 -9.27 -0.22 -4.95
CA ARG A 152 -10.20 -0.85 -3.99
C ARG A 152 -10.70 0.09 -2.89
N MET A 153 -10.19 1.32 -2.83
CA MET A 153 -10.73 2.33 -1.92
C MET A 153 -11.89 3.04 -2.62
N PRO A 154 -13.16 2.91 -2.18
CA PRO A 154 -14.20 3.80 -2.69
C PRO A 154 -13.81 5.23 -2.35
N HIS A 155 -13.75 6.12 -3.35
CA HIS A 155 -13.58 7.55 -3.15
C HIS A 155 -14.73 8.07 -2.28
N ARG A 156 -14.51 8.11 -0.95
CA ARG A 156 -15.36 8.89 -0.06
C ARG A 156 -14.95 10.34 -0.25
N HIS A 157 -15.61 11.03 -1.17
CA HIS A 157 -15.66 12.49 -1.10
C HIS A 157 -16.20 12.84 0.30
N PRO A 158 -15.47 13.60 1.13
CA PRO A 158 -16.12 14.23 2.27
C PRO A 158 -17.12 15.22 1.66
N ALA A 159 -18.41 14.95 1.82
CA ALA A 159 -19.38 16.02 1.78
C ALA A 159 -18.95 16.99 2.89
N SER A 160 -18.32 18.09 2.51
CA SER A 160 -18.05 19.22 3.41
C SER A 160 -19.41 19.67 3.94
N ALA A 161 -19.78 19.21 5.14
CA ALA A 161 -20.85 19.84 5.87
C ALA A 161 -20.40 21.30 6.11
N PRO A 162 -21.16 22.31 5.67
CA PRO A 162 -20.79 23.69 5.98
C PRO A 162 -20.75 23.85 7.49
N LEU A 163 -19.68 24.46 8.00
CA LEU A 163 -19.57 24.82 9.41
C LEU A 163 -20.78 25.69 9.80
N PRO A 164 -21.41 25.47 10.96
CA PRO A 164 -22.44 26.37 11.44
C PRO A 164 -21.85 27.77 11.57
N GLN A 165 -22.43 28.72 10.84
CA GLN A 165 -22.15 30.14 11.04
C GLN A 165 -22.78 30.52 12.38
N ASN A 166 -21.94 30.83 13.37
CA ASN A 166 -22.35 31.62 14.54
C ASN A 166 -22.18 33.10 14.20
#